data_AF-W7KVV1-F1
#
_entry.id   AF-W7KVV1-F1
#
_cell.length_a   1.000
_cell.length_b   1.000
_cell.length_c   1.000
_cell.angle_alpha   90.00
_cell.angle_beta   90.00
_cell.angle_gamma   90.00
#
_symmetry.space_group_name_H-M   'P 1'
#
loop_
_entity.id
_entity.type
_entity.pdbx_description
1 polymer ?
#
loop_
_entity_poly.entity_id
_entity_poly.type
_entity_poly.pdbx_seq_one_letter_code
_entity_poly.pdbx_strand_id
1 'polypeptide(L)'
;MNKIVTASIILAVLVTSTLVVSEIYLGPLLSVRFTINQQPAVVYGAYLNLGNLTPGLYYTYSTTAYIEVLTPGVYNITINEMLFEAFSSYNVTLSLQNSTATSTLTFSNGYPFSQAVYLNKGNYSVYITLNFVVSSNPSLLDYSGPVIYVYYK
;
A
#
# COMPACT_ATOMS: atom_id res chain seq x y z
N MET A 1 51.93 48.23 11.11
CA MET A 1 51.20 47.47 12.16
C MET A 1 49.72 47.45 11.81
N ASN A 2 49.02 46.41 12.26
CA ASN A 2 47.58 46.10 12.26
C ASN A 2 46.65 47.36 12.18
N LYS A 3 45.46 47.28 11.56
CA LYS A 3 44.42 46.27 11.83
C LYS A 3 43.61 45.81 10.61
N ILE A 4 43.37 44.50 10.64
CA ILE A 4 42.34 43.67 10.00
C ILE A 4 41.06 44.45 9.64
N VAL A 5 40.60 44.33 8.39
CA VAL A 5 39.25 44.71 7.97
C VAL A 5 38.31 43.54 8.24
N THR A 6 37.29 43.74 9.08
CA THR A 6 36.26 42.74 9.36
C THR A 6 35.19 42.75 8.26
N ALA A 7 35.31 41.85 7.29
CA ALA A 7 34.21 41.54 6.37
C ALA A 7 33.23 40.57 7.04
N SER A 8 31.94 40.94 7.11
CA SER A 8 30.93 40.21 7.85
C SER A 8 30.57 38.85 7.23
N ILE A 9 30.29 37.86 8.08
CA ILE A 9 29.85 36.52 7.68
C ILE A 9 28.45 36.62 7.05
N ILE A 10 28.32 36.26 5.77
CA ILE A 10 27.01 36.09 5.12
C ILE A 10 26.45 34.73 5.53
N LEU A 11 25.61 34.72 6.57
CA LEU A 11 24.92 33.52 7.03
C LEU A 11 23.77 33.20 6.05
N ALA A 12 24.01 32.27 5.13
CA ALA A 12 23.00 31.80 4.20
C ALA A 12 21.93 30.97 4.93
N VAL A 13 20.82 31.61 5.32
CA VAL A 13 19.65 30.93 5.89
C VAL A 13 18.95 30.14 4.78
N LEU A 14 19.30 28.87 4.66
CA LEU A 14 18.64 27.94 3.75
C LEU A 14 17.24 27.60 4.30
N VAL A 15 16.24 28.39 3.91
CA VAL A 15 14.83 28.11 4.25
C VAL A 15 14.37 26.90 3.44
N THR A 16 14.58 25.70 3.99
CA THR A 16 13.98 24.47 3.45
C THR A 16 12.49 24.51 3.71
N SER A 17 11.70 24.91 2.71
CA SER A 17 10.25 24.85 2.76
C SER A 17 9.78 23.39 2.84
N THR A 18 9.48 22.93 4.06
CA THR A 18 8.84 21.64 4.28
C THR A 18 7.46 21.63 3.63
N LEU A 19 7.26 20.74 2.67
CA LEU A 19 5.96 20.52 2.04
C LEU A 19 5.04 19.83 3.06
N VAL A 20 4.26 20.62 3.80
CA VAL A 20 3.17 20.13 4.63
C VAL A 20 2.05 19.65 3.72
N VAL A 21 2.01 18.34 3.46
CA VAL A 21 0.85 17.69 2.84
C VAL A 21 -0.28 17.69 3.86
N SER A 22 -1.40 18.34 3.54
CA SER A 22 -2.53 18.50 4.44
C SER A 22 -3.64 17.48 4.19
N GLU A 23 -4.05 16.78 5.24
CA GLU A 23 -5.25 15.93 5.24
C GLU A 23 -6.50 16.80 5.51
N ILE A 24 -7.65 16.42 4.94
CA ILE A 24 -8.85 17.28 4.91
C ILE A 24 -9.95 16.73 5.82
N TYR A 25 -10.25 17.48 6.88
CA TYR A 25 -11.39 17.27 7.79
C TYR A 25 -12.59 18.13 7.37
N LEU A 26 -13.83 17.59 7.44
CA LEU A 26 -15.00 18.18 6.74
C LEU A 26 -16.04 18.90 7.63
N GLY A 27 -16.20 18.51 8.90
CA GLY A 27 -17.06 19.19 9.89
C GLY A 27 -18.59 19.12 9.65
N PRO A 28 -19.44 19.68 10.56
CA PRO A 28 -20.88 19.46 10.52
C PRO A 28 -21.81 20.69 10.68
N LEU A 29 -22.92 20.68 9.93
CA LEU A 29 -24.28 21.14 10.28
C LEU A 29 -24.77 22.63 10.20
N LEU A 30 -24.15 23.73 9.78
CA LEU A 30 -22.86 24.11 9.21
C LEU A 30 -22.42 23.45 7.89
N SER A 31 -21.64 24.24 7.13
CA SER A 31 -20.94 23.92 5.87
C SER A 31 -21.58 22.86 4.96
N VAL A 32 -22.35 23.30 3.97
CA VAL A 32 -22.59 22.50 2.76
C VAL A 32 -21.29 22.47 1.94
N ARG A 33 -20.38 21.54 2.28
CA ARG A 33 -19.21 21.18 1.48
C ARG A 33 -19.46 19.82 0.83
N PHE A 34 -19.89 19.82 -0.42
CA PHE A 34 -19.79 18.63 -1.26
C PHE A 34 -18.42 18.63 -1.95
N THR A 35 -17.49 17.84 -1.43
CA THR A 35 -16.29 17.47 -2.21
C THR A 35 -16.72 16.41 -3.23
N ILE A 36 -16.65 16.72 -4.52
CA ILE A 36 -16.69 15.69 -5.55
C ILE A 36 -15.35 14.95 -5.49
N ASN A 37 -15.26 13.97 -4.58
CA ASN A 37 -14.16 13.01 -4.56
C ASN A 37 -14.28 12.12 -5.81
N GLN A 38 -13.72 12.60 -6.92
CA GLN A 38 -13.30 11.71 -8.00
C GLN A 38 -12.16 10.85 -7.44
N GLN A 39 -12.52 9.71 -6.83
CA GLN A 39 -11.51 8.76 -6.37
C GLN A 39 -10.66 8.35 -7.58
N PRO A 40 -9.31 8.38 -7.47
CA PRO A 40 -8.45 8.11 -8.63
C PRO A 40 -8.61 6.66 -9.11
N ALA A 41 -9.00 5.74 -8.22
CA ALA A 41 -9.50 4.41 -8.55
C ALA A 41 -10.60 3.96 -7.57
N VAL A 42 -11.43 3.01 -8.01
CA VAL A 42 -12.37 2.25 -7.15
C VAL A 42 -11.84 0.82 -7.02
N VAL A 43 -11.82 0.27 -5.80
CA VAL A 43 -11.25 -1.05 -5.50
C VAL A 43 -12.34 -2.00 -5.01
N TYR A 44 -12.54 -3.10 -5.73
CA TYR A 44 -13.43 -4.19 -5.37
C TYR A 44 -12.58 -5.32 -4.78
N GLY A 45 -12.42 -5.31 -3.46
CA GLY A 45 -11.58 -6.26 -2.74
C GLY A 45 -12.12 -7.70 -2.81
N ALA A 46 -11.20 -8.66 -2.88
CA ALA A 46 -11.52 -10.08 -2.79
C ALA A 46 -11.57 -10.53 -1.32
N TYR A 47 -12.52 -11.40 -0.98
CA TYR A 47 -12.53 -12.09 0.30
C TYR A 47 -11.59 -13.31 0.26
N LEU A 48 -10.86 -13.53 1.35
CA LEU A 48 -9.91 -14.62 1.55
C LEU A 48 -10.27 -15.32 2.85
N ASN A 49 -10.87 -16.52 2.76
CA ASN A 49 -11.12 -17.37 3.91
C ASN A 49 -10.14 -18.55 3.89
N LEU A 50 -9.24 -18.59 4.87
CA LEU A 50 -8.26 -19.66 5.05
C LEU A 50 -8.76 -20.78 5.97
N GLY A 51 -9.89 -20.59 6.65
CA GLY A 51 -10.45 -21.54 7.61
C GLY A 51 -9.53 -21.80 8.82
N ASN A 52 -9.70 -22.98 9.43
CA ASN A 52 -8.87 -23.40 10.56
C ASN A 52 -7.53 -23.97 10.05
N LEU A 53 -6.45 -23.23 10.27
CA LEU A 53 -5.10 -23.60 9.87
C LEU A 53 -4.37 -24.39 10.98
N THR A 54 -3.57 -25.39 10.60
CA THR A 54 -2.76 -26.19 11.54
C THR A 54 -1.28 -25.78 11.51
N PRO A 55 -0.55 -25.84 12.64
CA PRO A 55 0.89 -25.53 12.67
C PRO A 55 1.70 -26.34 11.66
N GLY A 56 2.62 -25.69 10.94
CA GLY A 56 3.45 -26.34 9.92
C GLY A 56 2.76 -26.67 8.59
N LEU A 57 1.46 -26.37 8.43
CA LEU A 57 0.76 -26.54 7.16
C LEU A 57 1.36 -25.63 6.07
N TYR A 58 1.77 -26.21 4.95
CA TYR A 58 2.06 -25.49 3.72
C TYR A 58 0.83 -25.48 2.80
N TYR A 59 0.47 -24.33 2.24
CA TYR A 59 -0.64 -24.21 1.30
C TYR A 59 -0.49 -23.05 0.31
N THR A 60 -1.22 -23.14 -0.81
CA THR A 60 -1.35 -22.10 -1.84
C THR A 60 -2.82 -21.77 -2.01
N TYR A 61 -3.18 -20.50 -1.82
CA TYR A 61 -4.52 -19.97 -2.09
C TYR A 61 -4.46 -18.92 -3.20
N SER A 62 -5.44 -18.93 -4.11
CA SER A 62 -5.60 -17.90 -5.14
C SER A 62 -7.01 -17.30 -5.14
N THR A 63 -7.11 -15.99 -5.37
CA THR A 63 -8.38 -15.26 -5.51
C THR A 63 -8.25 -14.12 -6.52
N THR A 64 -9.35 -13.46 -6.89
CA THR A 64 -9.35 -12.33 -7.85
C THR A 64 -10.09 -11.13 -7.28
N ALA A 65 -9.40 -10.00 -7.21
CA ALA A 65 -9.97 -8.68 -6.92
C ALA A 65 -10.04 -7.84 -8.21
N TYR A 66 -10.70 -6.67 -8.16
CA TYR A 66 -10.77 -5.75 -9.30
C TYR A 66 -10.44 -4.32 -8.91
N ILE A 67 -9.79 -3.59 -9.81
CA ILE A 67 -9.50 -2.15 -9.67
C ILE A 67 -9.99 -1.43 -10.91
N GLU A 68 -10.95 -0.53 -10.76
CA GLU A 68 -11.34 0.44 -11.78
C GLU A 68 -10.47 1.69 -11.62
N VAL A 69 -9.47 1.87 -12.48
CA VAL A 69 -8.58 3.04 -12.46
C VAL A 69 -9.24 4.16 -13.26
N LEU A 70 -9.65 5.22 -12.58
CA LEU A 70 -10.33 6.38 -13.18
C LEU A 70 -9.33 7.46 -13.62
N THR A 71 -8.21 7.59 -12.92
CA THR A 71 -7.11 8.53 -13.18
C THR A 71 -5.79 7.76 -13.34
N PRO A 72 -5.05 7.94 -14.45
CA PRO A 72 -3.76 7.29 -14.65
C PRO A 72 -2.69 7.91 -13.73
N GLY A 73 -1.86 7.10 -13.09
CA GLY A 73 -0.88 7.58 -12.12
C GLY A 73 -0.14 6.47 -11.37
N VAL A 74 0.60 6.84 -10.33
CA VAL A 74 1.34 5.88 -9.50
C VAL A 74 0.48 5.46 -8.31
N TYR A 75 0.26 4.15 -8.19
CA TYR A 75 -0.44 3.53 -7.08
C TYR A 75 0.55 2.78 -6.19
N ASN A 76 0.47 2.98 -4.87
CA ASN A 76 1.20 2.20 -3.89
C ASN A 76 0.30 1.08 -3.37
N ILE A 77 0.74 -0.17 -3.53
CA ILE A 77 0.03 -1.36 -3.02
C ILE A 77 0.81 -1.90 -1.83
N THR A 78 0.12 -2.08 -0.70
CA THR A 78 0.72 -2.45 0.60
C THR A 78 0.06 -3.70 1.15
N ILE A 79 0.87 -4.61 1.72
CA ILE A 79 0.43 -5.81 2.43
C ILE A 79 0.40 -5.55 3.95
N ASN A 80 -0.60 -6.09 4.64
CA ASN A 80 -0.73 -6.00 6.09
C ASN A 80 0.36 -6.85 6.80
N GLU A 81 1.03 -6.26 7.79
CA GLU A 81 2.14 -6.89 8.51
C GLU A 81 1.72 -8.13 9.32
N MET A 82 0.44 -8.29 9.65
CA MET A 82 -0.13 -9.46 10.35
C MET A 82 0.21 -10.82 9.68
N LEU A 83 0.44 -10.86 8.36
CA LEU A 83 0.89 -12.08 7.68
C LEU A 83 2.24 -12.62 8.21
N PHE A 84 3.09 -11.78 8.81
CA PHE A 84 4.34 -12.18 9.45
C PHE A 84 4.11 -12.87 10.81
N GLU A 85 3.05 -12.51 11.52
CA GLU A 85 2.70 -13.13 12.81
C GLU A 85 2.09 -14.51 12.60
N ALA A 86 1.27 -14.66 11.55
CA ALA A 86 0.64 -15.93 11.18
C ALA A 86 1.62 -16.96 10.57
N PHE A 87 2.57 -16.52 9.74
CA PHE A 87 3.30 -17.41 8.82
C PHE A 87 4.83 -17.34 8.96
N SER A 88 5.45 -18.50 9.17
CA SER A 88 6.92 -18.66 9.24
C SER A 88 7.59 -18.42 7.89
N SER A 89 6.86 -18.64 6.79
CA SER A 89 7.17 -18.03 5.50
C SER A 89 5.90 -17.83 4.67
N TYR A 90 5.83 -16.74 3.90
CA TYR A 90 4.79 -16.48 2.92
C TYR A 90 5.36 -15.80 1.67
N ASN A 91 4.64 -15.93 0.56
CA ASN A 91 4.81 -15.16 -0.67
C ASN A 91 3.43 -14.77 -1.21
N VAL A 92 3.17 -13.46 -1.30
CA VAL A 92 2.02 -12.91 -2.01
C VAL A 92 2.50 -12.42 -3.38
N THR A 93 1.91 -12.92 -4.45
CA THR A 93 2.08 -12.39 -5.80
C THR A 93 0.76 -11.83 -6.31
N LEU A 94 0.80 -10.60 -6.82
CA LEU A 94 -0.33 -9.88 -7.41
C LEU A 94 -0.05 -9.69 -8.90
N SER A 95 -0.88 -10.23 -9.78
CA SER A 95 -0.82 -9.93 -11.22
C SER A 95 -2.00 -9.04 -11.60
N LEU A 96 -1.71 -7.75 -11.84
CA LEU A 96 -2.66 -6.74 -12.30
C LEU A 96 -2.71 -6.77 -13.83
N GLN A 97 -3.85 -7.11 -14.40
CA GLN A 97 -4.03 -7.30 -15.84
C GLN A 97 -5.23 -6.53 -16.37
N ASN A 98 -5.05 -5.78 -17.45
CA ASN A 98 -6.13 -5.25 -18.28
C ASN A 98 -5.89 -5.66 -19.75
N SER A 99 -6.67 -5.12 -20.70
CA SER A 99 -6.58 -5.48 -22.12
C SER A 99 -5.31 -5.01 -22.85
N THR A 100 -4.47 -4.17 -22.24
CA THR A 100 -3.27 -3.57 -22.89
C THR A 100 -2.01 -3.62 -22.04
N ALA A 101 -2.10 -3.94 -20.75
CA ALA A 101 -1.00 -3.92 -19.80
C ALA A 101 -1.11 -5.07 -18.78
N THR A 102 0.05 -5.54 -18.34
CA THR A 102 0.19 -6.45 -17.20
C THR A 102 1.28 -5.92 -16.28
N SER A 103 1.12 -6.06 -14.97
CA SER A 103 2.13 -5.72 -13.98
C SER A 103 2.06 -6.73 -12.83
N THR A 104 3.21 -7.24 -12.41
CA THR A 104 3.31 -8.24 -11.35
C THR A 104 4.10 -7.68 -10.17
N LEU A 105 3.53 -7.76 -8.97
CA LEU A 105 4.16 -7.36 -7.71
C LEU A 105 4.28 -8.58 -6.81
N THR A 106 5.43 -8.75 -6.16
CA THR A 106 5.69 -9.90 -5.26
C THR A 106 6.19 -9.40 -3.91
N PHE A 107 5.62 -9.93 -2.84
CA PHE A 107 5.85 -9.57 -1.44
C PHE A 107 6.12 -10.86 -0.65
N SER A 108 7.04 -10.84 0.31
CA SER A 108 7.47 -12.04 1.06
C SER A 108 8.06 -11.67 2.42
N ASN A 109 8.23 -12.65 3.32
CA ASN A 109 8.86 -12.45 4.63
C ASN A 109 10.15 -11.63 4.53
N GLY A 110 10.14 -10.47 5.18
CA GLY A 110 11.22 -9.49 5.18
C GLY A 110 10.77 -8.19 4.51
N TYR A 111 10.80 -8.14 3.18
CA TYR A 111 10.53 -6.95 2.36
C TYR A 111 10.10 -7.37 0.94
N PRO A 112 9.49 -6.47 0.15
CA PRO A 112 8.89 -5.19 0.57
C PRO A 112 7.49 -5.39 1.14
N PHE A 113 7.07 -4.48 2.02
CA PHE A 113 5.66 -4.39 2.48
C PHE A 113 4.80 -3.56 1.52
N SER A 114 5.38 -2.55 0.86
CA SER A 114 4.69 -1.64 -0.06
C SER A 114 5.47 -1.46 -1.35
N GLN A 115 4.78 -1.48 -2.49
CA GLN A 115 5.37 -1.36 -3.82
C GLN A 115 4.58 -0.35 -4.68
N ALA A 116 5.30 0.43 -5.49
CA ALA A 116 4.71 1.37 -6.43
C ALA A 116 4.51 0.72 -7.81
N VAL A 117 3.35 0.93 -8.42
CA VAL A 117 3.01 0.52 -9.78
C VAL A 117 2.34 1.67 -10.53
N TYR A 118 2.75 1.94 -11.77
CA TYR A 118 2.04 2.91 -12.62
C TYR A 118 0.87 2.20 -13.31
N LEU A 119 -0.34 2.72 -13.15
CA LEU A 119 -1.55 2.20 -13.79
C LEU A 119 -2.14 3.24 -14.74
N ASN A 120 -2.54 2.78 -15.92
CA ASN A 120 -3.31 3.58 -16.87
C ASN A 120 -4.80 3.58 -16.49
N LYS A 121 -5.58 4.53 -17.02
CA LYS A 121 -7.04 4.49 -16.88
C LYS A 121 -7.60 3.19 -17.48
N GLY A 122 -8.45 2.48 -16.74
CA GLY A 122 -9.10 1.24 -17.19
C GLY A 122 -9.35 0.25 -16.06
N ASN A 123 -10.03 -0.85 -16.39
CA ASN A 123 -10.40 -1.89 -15.44
C ASN A 123 -9.35 -3.00 -15.42
N TYR A 124 -8.81 -3.29 -14.23
CA TYR A 124 -7.83 -4.34 -14.00
C TYR A 124 -8.45 -5.48 -13.20
N SER A 125 -8.27 -6.71 -13.68
CA SER A 125 -8.34 -7.91 -12.84
C SER A 125 -7.03 -8.02 -12.06
N VAL A 126 -7.12 -8.27 -10.75
CA VAL A 126 -5.96 -8.47 -9.88
C VAL A 126 -6.00 -9.91 -9.38
N TYR A 127 -5.20 -10.77 -10.01
CA TYR A 127 -5.04 -12.15 -9.58
C TYR A 127 -4.08 -12.18 -8.39
N ILE A 128 -4.58 -12.62 -7.25
CA ILE A 128 -3.87 -12.68 -5.97
C ILE A 128 -3.55 -14.13 -5.69
N THR A 129 -2.27 -14.46 -5.48
CA THR A 129 -1.84 -15.79 -5.02
C THR A 129 -0.99 -15.64 -3.75
N LEU A 130 -1.43 -16.28 -2.67
CA LEU A 130 -0.73 -16.39 -1.40
C LEU A 130 -0.23 -17.84 -1.24
N ASN A 131 1.08 -18.02 -1.21
CA ASN A 131 1.74 -19.26 -0.76
C ASN A 131 2.20 -19.04 0.68
N PHE A 132 2.00 -19.99 1.59
CA PHE A 132 2.39 -19.83 2.99
C PHE A 132 2.73 -21.14 3.70
N VAL A 133 3.55 -21.04 4.75
CA VAL A 133 3.77 -22.04 5.79
C VAL A 133 3.30 -21.47 7.12
N VAL A 134 2.36 -22.15 7.78
CA VAL A 134 1.90 -21.78 9.12
C VAL A 134 3.03 -21.97 10.13
N SER A 135 3.25 -20.99 11.01
CA SER A 135 4.24 -21.09 12.08
C SER A 135 4.06 -22.36 12.92
N SER A 136 5.17 -23.04 13.25
CA SER A 136 5.12 -24.33 13.98
C SER A 136 4.69 -24.19 15.45
N ASN A 137 4.84 -23.00 16.02
CA ASN A 137 4.34 -22.59 17.33
C ASN A 137 3.62 -21.24 17.18
N PRO A 138 2.43 -21.20 16.55
CA PRO A 138 1.73 -19.94 16.33
C PRO A 138 1.10 -19.46 17.65
N SER A 139 1.03 -18.15 17.85
CA SER A 139 0.06 -17.56 18.78
C SER A 139 -1.36 -17.89 18.30
N LEU A 140 -2.33 -17.94 19.21
CA LEU A 140 -3.74 -17.97 18.82
C LEU A 140 -4.08 -16.61 18.21
N LEU A 141 -4.28 -16.59 16.89
CA LEU A 141 -4.54 -15.39 16.11
C LEU A 141 -5.89 -15.54 15.40
N ASP A 142 -6.86 -14.74 15.81
CA ASP A 142 -8.12 -14.51 15.09
C ASP A 142 -8.02 -13.13 14.44
N TYR A 143 -8.29 -13.05 13.13
CA TYR A 143 -8.15 -11.83 12.35
C TYR A 143 -9.25 -11.72 11.30
N SER A 144 -9.95 -10.58 11.33
CA SER A 144 -10.91 -10.18 10.30
C SER A 144 -10.65 -8.72 9.91
N GLY A 145 -10.05 -8.50 8.73
CA GLY A 145 -9.68 -7.17 8.27
C GLY A 145 -9.01 -7.14 6.87
N PRO A 146 -8.65 -5.95 6.38
CA PRO A 146 -7.98 -5.79 5.09
C PRO A 146 -6.51 -6.23 5.13
N VAL A 147 -6.19 -7.27 4.36
CA VAL A 147 -4.83 -7.81 4.19
C VAL A 147 -4.03 -7.06 3.12
N ILE A 148 -4.69 -6.39 2.16
CA ILE A 148 -4.06 -5.64 1.08
C ILE A 148 -4.73 -4.27 0.95
N TYR A 149 -3.92 -3.23 0.78
CA TYR A 149 -4.32 -1.84 0.66
C TYR A 149 -3.81 -1.24 -0.65
N VAL A 150 -4.55 -0.26 -1.21
CA VAL A 150 -4.16 0.49 -2.41
C VAL A 150 -4.27 1.98 -2.12
N TYR A 151 -3.19 2.71 -2.39
CA TYR A 151 -3.06 4.15 -2.22
C TYR A 151 -2.71 4.80 -3.57
N TYR A 152 -3.13 6.04 -3.79
CA TYR A 152 -2.71 6.86 -4.93
C TYR A 152 -1.64 7.87 -4.48
N LYS A 153 -0.75 8.28 -5.40
CA LYS A 153 0.30 9.29 -5.19
C LYS A 153 0.24 10.40 -6.23
#